data_AF-A0A108UAV1-F1
#
_entry.id   AF-A0A108UAV1-F1
#
_cell.length_a   1.000
_cell.length_b   1.000
_cell.length_c   1.000
_cell.angle_alpha   90.00
_cell.angle_beta   90.00
_cell.angle_gamma   90.00
#
_symmetry.space_group_name_H-M   'P 1'
#
loop_
_entity.id
_entity.type
_entity.pdbx_description
1 polymer ?
#
loop_
_entity_poly.entity_id
_entity_poly.type
_entity_poly.pdbx_seq_one_letter_code
_entity_poly.pdbx_strand_id
1 'polypeptide(L)'
;MTSLSPAARDVINADKVRSAIVRRSRGREDHPEVSRWLQTHFFRWAINRFAHVLSVQSVARWRTCIGTGQPPEWFVGKLAAGNTAMIYIDPEHHLLREHELRMVEFFHARLASRLAGKFHRITFDAADAAWRKDHERMQRRRTLGWWPSQPHALTEVVTTPHGRFVELKATGNTLRAEMAYESFHMQHCLGQFADHATLEGGYGELYARNCEQGRTRLFSLRDNNNRPHVTVSLTEDLGEWSLEQIKGKQNATAQAKYAQDVLCLLNTLRPRDTGSTDMMRLGIVARHGADEISYVAFGDLQQPVRQHALLAAFPHLLNLHPRPDPFAQWLALGAGAAIVDEVTSPHGPVLAALLTMNTDEPGAQARMRLSDALSNTFPQWLAPVTDDVGTSRSGWLRRLLARSGPPTTHHAQRHRRWALALAELLFYRLGMDGDTGRLQLAAPPTVPARVRAQIEAELAIEDSGAETAIERFCARFFRVPYFEHPQLVDVRDDGQEDAARNLLAWHAMRQSYVLRLLVAWGLLDESRGWPLLLLNAQRVQDCFNDWLDFGSAAARGHATWLQWNDPQVRHAKATEVAFRDFHDEFGCVWKRLHWSDFNLAQAVAPLAMRANG
;
A
#
# COMPACT_ATOMS: atom_id res chain seq x y z
N MET A 1 -33.87 -9.32 0.75
CA MET A 1 -32.39 -9.29 0.70
C MET A 1 -31.87 -10.69 0.93
N THR A 2 -31.68 -11.44 -0.15
CA THR A 2 -31.14 -12.81 -0.14
C THR A 2 -29.64 -12.73 0.10
N SER A 3 -29.19 -13.18 1.27
CA SER A 3 -27.76 -13.34 1.57
C SER A 3 -27.19 -14.44 0.68
N LEU A 4 -26.57 -14.06 -0.44
CA LEU A 4 -25.75 -14.97 -1.21
C LEU A 4 -24.58 -15.42 -0.32
N SER A 5 -24.55 -16.70 0.03
CA SER A 5 -23.33 -17.31 0.56
C SER A 5 -22.19 -17.04 -0.43
N PRO A 6 -21.04 -16.52 0.00
CA PRO A 6 -19.92 -16.31 -0.93
C PRO A 6 -19.54 -17.65 -1.54
N ALA A 7 -19.46 -17.70 -2.88
CA ALA A 7 -19.04 -18.87 -3.62
C ALA A 7 -17.65 -19.35 -3.13
N ALA A 8 -17.46 -20.67 -3.05
CA ALA A 8 -16.18 -21.25 -2.65
C ALA A 8 -15.07 -20.79 -3.62
N ARG A 9 -13.97 -20.25 -3.08
CA ARG A 9 -12.84 -19.78 -3.89
C ARG A 9 -12.00 -20.97 -4.35
N ASP A 10 -11.57 -20.94 -5.61
CA ASP A 10 -10.72 -21.98 -6.18
C ASP A 10 -9.26 -21.80 -5.73
N VAL A 11 -8.93 -22.26 -4.52
CA VAL A 11 -7.58 -22.18 -3.95
C VAL A 11 -6.71 -23.34 -4.44
N ILE A 12 -5.71 -23.06 -5.26
CA ILE A 12 -4.87 -24.09 -5.92
C ILE A 12 -3.93 -24.83 -4.98
N ASN A 13 -3.65 -24.26 -3.80
CA ASN A 13 -2.71 -24.77 -2.82
C ASN A 13 -3.35 -24.97 -1.44
N ALA A 14 -4.67 -25.25 -1.43
CA ALA A 14 -5.42 -25.44 -0.19
C ALA A 14 -4.82 -26.55 0.71
N ASP A 15 -4.26 -27.58 0.10
CA ASP A 15 -3.50 -28.65 0.75
C ASP A 15 -2.23 -28.11 1.45
N LYS A 16 -1.47 -27.23 0.80
CA LYS A 16 -0.29 -26.59 1.38
C LYS A 16 -0.66 -25.65 2.53
N VAL A 17 -1.73 -24.86 2.39
CA VAL A 17 -2.25 -24.00 3.47
C VAL A 17 -2.64 -24.84 4.69
N ARG A 18 -3.41 -25.92 4.47
CA ARG A 18 -3.78 -26.85 5.55
C ARG A 18 -2.54 -27.49 6.18
N SER A 19 -1.60 -27.95 5.37
CA SER A 19 -0.38 -28.60 5.84
C SER A 19 0.49 -27.64 6.66
N ALA A 20 0.57 -26.37 6.28
CA ALA A 20 1.27 -25.35 7.03
C ALA A 20 0.61 -25.08 8.39
N ILE A 21 -0.72 -24.97 8.45
CA ILE A 21 -1.47 -24.85 9.71
C ILE A 21 -1.20 -26.06 10.61
N VAL A 22 -1.27 -27.28 10.06
CA VAL A 22 -0.99 -28.52 10.82
C VAL A 22 0.45 -28.54 11.32
N ARG A 23 1.41 -28.20 10.45
CA ARG A 23 2.83 -28.19 10.78
C ARG A 23 3.12 -27.20 11.91
N ARG A 24 2.62 -25.97 11.81
CA ARG A 24 2.77 -24.94 12.85
C ARG A 24 2.06 -25.35 14.15
N SER A 25 0.86 -25.91 14.05
CA SER A 25 0.11 -26.38 15.22
C SER A 25 0.82 -27.51 15.96
N ARG A 26 1.48 -28.42 15.22
CA ARG A 26 2.35 -29.46 15.79
C ARG A 26 3.63 -28.87 16.38
N GLY A 27 4.29 -27.94 15.68
CA GLY A 27 5.48 -27.26 16.18
C GLY A 27 5.24 -26.49 17.48
N ARG A 28 4.06 -25.86 17.62
CA ARG A 28 3.61 -25.21 18.86
C ARG A 28 3.07 -26.17 19.92
N GLU A 29 2.87 -27.45 19.59
CA GLU A 29 2.17 -28.43 20.41
C GLU A 29 0.80 -27.94 20.91
N ASP A 30 -0.01 -27.38 20.00
CA ASP A 30 -1.34 -26.91 20.35
C ASP A 30 -2.21 -28.04 20.93
N HIS A 31 -3.02 -27.71 21.93
CA HIS A 31 -3.99 -28.64 22.50
C HIS A 31 -4.89 -29.25 21.40
N PRO A 32 -5.28 -30.55 21.47
CA PRO A 32 -6.02 -31.22 20.39
C PRO A 32 -7.30 -30.50 19.94
N GLU A 33 -8.01 -29.84 20.85
CA GLU A 33 -9.18 -29.02 20.51
C GLU A 33 -8.84 -27.77 19.70
N VAL A 34 -7.74 -27.10 20.04
CA VAL A 34 -7.24 -25.91 19.32
C VAL A 34 -6.76 -26.34 17.94
N SER A 35 -5.96 -27.41 17.86
CA SER A 35 -5.49 -27.95 16.57
C SER A 35 -6.65 -28.34 15.66
N ARG A 36 -7.69 -29.01 16.20
CA ARG A 36 -8.90 -29.33 15.43
C ARG A 36 -9.63 -28.08 14.95
N TRP A 37 -9.74 -27.05 15.78
CA TRP A 37 -10.36 -25.80 15.38
C TRP A 37 -9.59 -25.10 14.27
N LEU A 38 -8.26 -25.03 14.37
CA LEU A 38 -7.40 -24.45 13.33
C LEU A 38 -7.53 -25.19 11.99
N GLN A 39 -7.53 -26.52 12.02
CA GLN A 39 -7.67 -27.35 10.83
C GLN A 39 -9.06 -27.31 10.18
N THR A 40 -10.06 -26.76 10.88
CA THR A 40 -11.45 -26.71 10.40
C THR A 40 -11.90 -25.27 10.16
N HIS A 41 -12.12 -24.48 11.21
CA HIS A 41 -12.67 -23.13 11.13
C HIS A 41 -11.67 -22.11 10.61
N PHE A 42 -10.43 -22.11 11.13
CA PHE A 42 -9.40 -21.19 10.63
C PHE A 42 -9.05 -21.50 9.18
N PHE A 43 -8.81 -22.78 8.85
CA PHE A 43 -8.60 -23.20 7.46
C PHE A 43 -9.73 -22.77 6.52
N ARG A 44 -11.00 -22.99 6.92
CA ARG A 44 -12.17 -22.54 6.13
C ARG A 44 -12.21 -21.03 5.96
N TRP A 45 -11.90 -20.27 7.00
CA TRP A 45 -11.80 -18.82 6.89
C TRP A 45 -10.67 -18.41 5.94
N ALA A 46 -9.48 -19.02 6.06
CA ALA A 46 -8.32 -18.70 5.24
C ALA A 46 -8.62 -18.88 3.74
N ILE A 47 -9.15 -20.04 3.34
CA ILE A 47 -9.42 -20.31 1.92
C ILE A 47 -10.60 -19.50 1.35
N ASN A 48 -11.57 -19.12 2.18
CA ASN A 48 -12.77 -18.43 1.70
C ASN A 48 -12.69 -16.89 1.82
N ARG A 49 -11.92 -16.35 2.76
CA ARG A 49 -12.01 -14.92 3.14
C ARG A 49 -10.69 -14.20 3.32
N PHE A 50 -9.55 -14.89 3.38
CA PHE A 50 -8.26 -14.19 3.47
C PHE A 50 -8.01 -13.34 2.23
N ALA A 51 -7.76 -12.05 2.41
CA ALA A 51 -7.73 -11.08 1.31
C ALA A 51 -6.42 -11.11 0.52
N HIS A 52 -5.30 -11.37 1.19
CA HIS A 52 -3.96 -11.28 0.59
C HIS A 52 -3.62 -12.57 -0.17
N VAL A 53 -4.03 -12.62 -1.43
CA VAL A 53 -3.85 -13.78 -2.30
C VAL A 53 -3.21 -13.38 -3.62
N LEU A 54 -2.59 -14.34 -4.29
CA LEU A 54 -2.10 -14.19 -5.64
C LEU A 54 -3.08 -14.84 -6.62
N SER A 55 -3.47 -14.11 -7.67
CA SER A 55 -4.23 -14.70 -8.77
C SER A 55 -3.34 -15.67 -9.57
N VAL A 56 -3.87 -16.86 -9.89
CA VAL A 56 -3.15 -17.88 -10.66
C VAL A 56 -3.98 -18.31 -11.86
N GLN A 57 -3.68 -17.70 -13.00
CA GLN A 57 -4.46 -17.89 -14.22
C GLN A 57 -3.65 -18.50 -15.37
N SER A 58 -2.44 -18.98 -15.11
CA SER A 58 -1.61 -19.64 -16.12
C SER A 58 -0.75 -20.75 -15.52
N VAL A 59 -0.32 -21.68 -16.37
CA VAL A 59 0.64 -22.74 -15.99
C VAL A 59 1.98 -22.14 -15.56
N ALA A 60 2.43 -21.04 -16.19
CA ALA A 60 3.65 -20.36 -15.79
C ALA A 60 3.53 -19.78 -14.37
N ARG A 61 2.43 -19.08 -14.06
CA ARG A 61 2.17 -18.53 -12.73
C ARG A 61 2.01 -19.63 -11.69
N TRP A 62 1.33 -20.73 -12.05
CA TRP A 62 1.25 -21.92 -11.20
C TRP A 62 2.63 -22.43 -10.84
N ARG A 63 3.56 -22.51 -11.81
CA ARG A 63 4.94 -22.95 -11.54
C ARG A 63 5.70 -21.98 -10.64
N THR A 64 5.49 -20.67 -10.79
CA THR A 64 6.06 -19.68 -9.88
C THR A 64 5.57 -19.88 -8.44
N CYS A 65 4.29 -20.15 -8.25
CA CYS A 65 3.69 -20.27 -6.91
C CYS A 65 3.89 -21.66 -6.28
N ILE A 66 3.86 -22.73 -7.07
CA ILE A 66 3.87 -24.11 -6.57
C ILE A 66 5.24 -24.78 -6.71
N GLY A 67 6.03 -24.40 -7.72
CA GLY A 67 7.32 -25.00 -8.09
C GLY A 67 7.32 -25.64 -9.47
N THR A 68 8.39 -26.38 -9.81
CA THR A 68 8.66 -26.95 -11.14
C THR A 68 7.83 -28.17 -11.52
N GLY A 69 6.79 -28.51 -10.74
CA GLY A 69 5.92 -29.67 -10.98
C GLY A 69 5.05 -29.56 -12.24
N GLN A 70 4.40 -30.67 -12.60
CA GLN A 70 3.30 -30.64 -13.57
C GLN A 70 2.02 -30.14 -12.90
N PRO A 71 1.29 -29.18 -13.49
CA PRO A 71 0.01 -28.74 -12.97
C PRO A 71 -1.03 -29.88 -13.00
N PRO A 72 -1.90 -30.00 -11.99
CA PRO A 72 -2.96 -31.00 -11.99
C PRO A 72 -3.89 -30.88 -13.20
N GLU A 73 -4.43 -32.00 -13.68
CA GLU A 73 -5.37 -32.02 -14.82
C GLU A 73 -6.59 -31.13 -14.59
N TRP A 74 -7.13 -31.09 -13.37
CA TRP A 74 -8.26 -30.23 -13.03
C TRP A 74 -7.93 -28.74 -13.19
N PHE A 75 -6.69 -28.33 -12.90
CA PHE A 75 -6.24 -26.95 -13.01
C PHE A 75 -6.10 -26.57 -14.49
N VAL A 76 -5.47 -27.44 -15.30
CA VAL A 76 -5.36 -27.26 -16.75
C VAL A 76 -6.74 -27.26 -17.41
N GLY A 77 -7.65 -28.14 -16.99
CA GLY A 77 -9.03 -28.20 -17.46
C GLY A 77 -9.80 -26.93 -17.14
N LYS A 78 -9.66 -26.37 -15.93
CA LYS A 78 -10.27 -25.09 -15.56
C LYS A 78 -9.70 -23.91 -16.34
N LEU A 79 -8.39 -23.90 -16.60
CA LEU A 79 -7.76 -22.89 -17.48
C LEU A 79 -8.31 -22.97 -18.91
N ALA A 80 -8.42 -24.18 -19.47
CA ALA A 80 -8.97 -24.40 -20.81
C ALA A 80 -10.44 -23.99 -20.91
N ALA A 81 -11.21 -24.15 -19.82
CA ALA A 81 -12.59 -23.69 -19.71
C ALA A 81 -12.72 -22.17 -19.47
N GLY A 82 -11.62 -21.41 -19.44
CA GLY A 82 -11.62 -19.96 -19.25
C GLY A 82 -11.86 -19.49 -17.81
N ASN A 83 -11.71 -20.36 -16.80
CA ASN A 83 -11.84 -19.94 -15.40
C ASN A 83 -10.59 -19.15 -14.96
N THR A 84 -10.79 -17.90 -14.52
CA THR A 84 -9.75 -16.97 -14.08
C THR A 84 -9.76 -16.70 -12.57
N ALA A 85 -10.67 -17.32 -11.82
CA ALA A 85 -10.87 -17.07 -10.39
C ALA A 85 -10.03 -17.98 -9.46
N MET A 86 -9.01 -18.66 -10.01
CA MET A 86 -8.10 -19.51 -9.25
C MET A 86 -7.04 -18.68 -8.51
N ILE A 87 -6.78 -19.02 -7.25
CA ILE A 87 -5.93 -18.22 -6.38
C ILE A 87 -4.92 -19.08 -5.61
N TYR A 88 -3.80 -18.48 -5.26
CA TYR A 88 -2.78 -19.01 -4.37
C TYR A 88 -2.73 -18.16 -3.10
N ILE A 89 -2.71 -18.81 -1.95
CA ILE A 89 -2.47 -18.17 -0.65
C ILE A 89 -1.07 -18.54 -0.21
N ASP A 90 -0.18 -17.58 0.02
CA ASP A 90 1.10 -17.91 0.66
C ASP A 90 0.85 -18.46 2.07
N PRO A 91 1.16 -19.74 2.35
CA PRO A 91 0.91 -20.34 3.66
C PRO A 91 1.70 -19.68 4.78
N GLU A 92 2.79 -18.97 4.45
CA GLU A 92 3.64 -18.25 5.39
C GLU A 92 3.39 -16.74 5.41
N HIS A 93 2.35 -16.26 4.73
CA HIS A 93 2.00 -14.85 4.71
C HIS A 93 1.87 -14.31 6.14
N HIS A 94 2.59 -13.23 6.47
CA HIS A 94 2.67 -12.70 7.84
C HIS A 94 1.28 -12.39 8.43
N LEU A 95 0.39 -11.70 7.70
CA LEU A 95 -0.99 -11.44 8.17
C LEU A 95 -1.81 -12.72 8.41
N LEU A 96 -1.61 -13.77 7.61
CA LEU A 96 -2.29 -15.05 7.84
C LEU A 96 -1.81 -15.66 9.17
N ARG A 97 -0.49 -15.66 9.40
CA ARG A 97 0.12 -16.14 10.65
C ARG A 97 -0.31 -15.32 11.85
N GLU A 98 -0.44 -14.01 11.71
CA GLU A 98 -0.91 -13.13 12.77
C GLU A 98 -2.35 -13.47 13.19
N HIS A 99 -3.26 -13.64 12.22
CA HIS A 99 -4.63 -14.10 12.52
C HIS A 99 -4.66 -15.49 13.16
N GLU A 100 -3.81 -16.42 12.70
CA GLU A 100 -3.69 -17.75 13.31
C GLU A 100 -3.30 -17.64 14.79
N LEU A 101 -2.25 -16.87 15.08
CA LEU A 101 -1.70 -16.71 16.42
C LEU A 101 -2.72 -16.10 17.39
N ARG A 102 -3.45 -15.06 16.97
CA ARG A 102 -4.53 -14.48 17.79
C ARG A 102 -5.58 -15.52 18.19
N MET A 103 -5.92 -16.44 17.29
CA MET A 103 -6.87 -17.51 17.58
C MET A 103 -6.27 -18.56 18.52
N VAL A 104 -5.00 -18.92 18.32
CA VAL A 104 -4.24 -19.80 19.23
C VAL A 104 -4.28 -19.22 20.65
N GLU A 105 -3.90 -17.95 20.81
CA GLU A 105 -3.96 -17.23 22.08
C GLU A 105 -5.36 -17.26 22.70
N PHE A 106 -6.39 -16.91 21.93
CA PHE A 106 -7.77 -16.86 22.39
C PHE A 106 -8.24 -18.19 22.98
N PHE A 107 -7.98 -19.30 22.28
CA PHE A 107 -8.45 -20.63 22.67
C PHE A 107 -7.61 -21.25 23.78
N HIS A 108 -6.28 -21.10 23.74
CA HIS A 108 -5.42 -21.59 24.82
C HIS A 108 -5.75 -20.93 26.16
N ALA A 109 -6.01 -19.61 26.17
CA ALA A 109 -6.45 -18.87 27.35
C ALA A 109 -7.78 -19.38 27.95
N ARG A 110 -8.50 -20.25 27.23
CA ARG A 110 -9.83 -20.77 27.58
C ARG A 110 -9.89 -22.27 27.80
N LEU A 111 -8.76 -22.96 27.75
CA LEU A 111 -8.70 -24.41 27.97
C LEU A 111 -9.19 -24.82 29.37
N ALA A 112 -9.03 -23.94 30.36
CA ALA A 112 -9.54 -24.15 31.72
C ALA A 112 -10.95 -23.53 31.96
N SER A 113 -11.62 -23.07 30.91
CA SER A 113 -12.92 -22.38 31.02
C SER A 113 -14.10 -23.26 30.60
N ARG A 114 -15.33 -22.79 30.84
CA ARG A 114 -16.57 -23.45 30.37
C ARG A 114 -16.71 -23.55 28.83
N LEU A 115 -15.81 -22.89 28.08
CA LEU A 115 -15.74 -22.97 26.62
C LEU A 115 -14.92 -24.18 26.14
N ALA A 116 -14.10 -24.79 27.01
CA ALA A 116 -13.43 -26.05 26.69
C ALA A 116 -14.46 -27.12 26.28
N GLY A 117 -14.13 -27.92 25.27
CA GLY A 117 -15.06 -28.87 24.64
C GLY A 117 -16.02 -28.25 23.61
N LYS A 118 -16.15 -26.91 23.55
CA LYS A 118 -17.14 -26.21 22.71
C LYS A 118 -16.52 -25.37 21.61
N PHE A 119 -15.20 -25.36 21.45
CA PHE A 119 -14.51 -24.55 20.43
C PHE A 119 -15.03 -24.83 19.01
N HIS A 120 -15.36 -26.08 18.70
CA HIS A 120 -15.91 -26.50 17.41
C HIS A 120 -17.22 -25.78 17.01
N ARG A 121 -17.94 -25.14 17.96
CA ARG A 121 -19.17 -24.38 17.71
C ARG A 121 -18.92 -22.90 17.44
N ILE A 122 -17.68 -22.43 17.62
CA ILE A 122 -17.32 -21.02 17.52
C ILE A 122 -16.73 -20.79 16.13
N THR A 123 -17.35 -19.90 15.35
CA THR A 123 -16.82 -19.49 14.04
C THR A 123 -15.60 -18.59 14.19
N PHE A 124 -14.82 -18.41 13.12
CA PHE A 124 -13.68 -17.47 13.13
C PHE A 124 -14.12 -16.06 13.54
N ASP A 125 -15.14 -15.48 12.91
CA ASP A 125 -15.59 -14.12 13.19
C ASP A 125 -16.05 -13.94 14.64
N ALA A 126 -16.73 -14.95 15.21
CA ALA A 126 -17.17 -14.90 16.59
C ALA A 126 -15.98 -14.97 17.57
N ALA A 127 -14.98 -15.79 17.27
CA ALA A 127 -13.75 -15.88 18.05
C ALA A 127 -12.94 -14.58 17.97
N ASP A 128 -12.76 -14.02 16.77
CA ASP A 128 -12.06 -12.75 16.55
C ASP A 128 -12.75 -11.57 17.26
N ALA A 129 -14.08 -11.45 17.13
CA ALA A 129 -14.83 -10.43 17.84
C ALA A 129 -14.74 -10.57 19.37
N ALA A 130 -14.77 -11.81 19.88
CA ALA A 130 -14.61 -12.08 21.31
C ALA A 130 -13.19 -11.77 21.80
N TRP A 131 -12.16 -12.13 21.03
CA TRP A 131 -10.76 -11.80 21.32
C TRP A 131 -10.56 -10.28 21.38
N ARG A 132 -11.11 -9.52 20.42
CA ARG A 132 -11.04 -8.05 20.41
C ARG A 132 -11.70 -7.45 21.64
N LYS A 133 -12.92 -7.90 21.98
CA LYS A 133 -13.66 -7.43 23.16
C LYS A 133 -12.94 -7.74 24.46
N ASP A 134 -12.31 -8.90 24.56
CA ASP A 134 -11.47 -9.27 25.69
C ASP A 134 -10.30 -8.31 25.85
N HIS A 135 -9.57 -8.03 24.77
CA HIS A 135 -8.41 -7.15 24.77
C HIS A 135 -8.79 -5.70 25.11
N GLU A 136 -9.91 -5.20 24.57
CA GLU A 136 -10.48 -3.91 24.95
C GLU A 136 -10.84 -3.87 26.44
N ARG A 137 -11.42 -4.96 27.00
CA ARG A 137 -11.74 -5.04 28.43
C ARG A 137 -10.47 -5.05 29.30
N MET A 138 -9.41 -5.72 28.86
CA MET A 138 -8.12 -5.75 29.54
C MET A 138 -7.49 -4.36 29.59
N GLN A 139 -7.48 -3.63 28.47
CA GLN A 139 -7.02 -2.25 28.43
C GLN A 139 -7.79 -1.33 29.41
N ARG A 140 -9.08 -1.60 29.64
CA ARG A 140 -9.91 -0.84 30.59
C ARG A 140 -9.71 -1.23 32.05
N ARG A 141 -9.21 -2.44 32.37
CA ARG A 141 -8.93 -2.89 33.74
C ARG A 141 -7.59 -2.32 34.21
N ARG A 142 -7.65 -1.19 34.91
CA ARG A 142 -6.48 -0.41 35.34
C ARG A 142 -5.87 -0.80 36.70
N THR A 143 -6.45 -1.73 37.47
CA THR A 143 -6.31 -1.65 38.94
C THR A 143 -6.16 -2.94 39.74
N LEU A 144 -5.97 -4.13 39.15
CA LEU A 144 -5.83 -5.36 39.95
C LEU A 144 -4.44 -5.99 39.81
N GLY A 145 -3.58 -5.73 40.81
CA GLY A 145 -2.32 -6.44 41.04
C GLY A 145 -1.09 -5.68 40.57
N TRP A 146 -0.45 -4.94 41.47
CA TRP A 146 0.94 -4.51 41.30
C TRP A 146 1.85 -5.69 41.65
N TRP A 147 2.75 -6.06 40.75
CA TRP A 147 3.78 -7.07 40.98
C TRP A 147 5.15 -6.39 41.04
N PRO A 148 6.02 -6.69 42.00
CA PRO A 148 7.39 -6.21 41.95
C PRO A 148 8.13 -6.92 40.81
N SER A 149 8.97 -6.17 40.09
CA SER A 149 9.90 -6.76 39.13
C SER A 149 10.79 -7.80 39.83
N GLN A 150 11.18 -8.82 39.09
CA GLN A 150 12.07 -9.89 39.50
C GLN A 150 13.42 -9.71 38.78
N PRO A 151 14.43 -9.06 39.39
CA PRO A 151 15.73 -8.85 38.75
C PRO A 151 16.39 -10.14 38.28
N HIS A 152 16.19 -11.25 39.01
CA HIS A 152 16.70 -12.57 38.65
C HIS A 152 16.02 -13.20 37.43
N ALA A 153 14.90 -12.63 36.96
CA ALA A 153 14.27 -13.03 35.71
C ALA A 153 14.90 -12.37 34.48
N LEU A 154 15.81 -11.41 34.67
CA LEU A 154 16.28 -10.52 33.61
C LEU A 154 17.75 -10.78 33.29
N THR A 155 18.06 -10.92 32.01
CA THR A 155 19.44 -10.92 31.48
C THR A 155 19.61 -9.72 30.57
N GLU A 156 20.60 -8.86 30.83
CA GLU A 156 20.90 -7.73 29.95
C GLU A 156 21.44 -8.22 28.60
N VAL A 157 20.94 -7.62 27.51
CA VAL A 157 21.30 -7.99 26.13
C VAL A 157 22.11 -6.89 25.47
N VAL A 158 21.61 -5.65 25.50
CA VAL A 158 22.25 -4.50 24.87
C VAL A 158 21.81 -3.20 25.53
N THR A 159 22.77 -2.30 25.75
CA THR A 159 22.52 -0.93 26.18
C THR A 159 22.24 -0.05 24.97
N THR A 160 21.23 0.80 25.07
CA THR A 160 20.71 1.62 23.97
C THR A 160 20.54 3.08 24.42
N PRO A 161 20.29 4.04 23.52
CA PRO A 161 20.23 5.46 23.88
C PRO A 161 19.20 5.80 24.98
N HIS A 162 18.09 5.06 25.05
CA HIS A 162 17.02 5.32 26.02
C HIS A 162 16.97 4.33 27.19
N GLY A 163 17.94 3.43 27.31
CA GLY A 163 17.98 2.46 28.42
C GLY A 163 18.75 1.19 28.06
N ARG A 164 18.16 0.04 28.39
CA ARG A 164 18.73 -1.27 28.06
C ARG A 164 17.65 -2.27 27.69
N PHE A 165 17.93 -3.12 26.71
CA PHE A 165 17.15 -4.31 26.49
C PHE A 165 17.58 -5.42 27.44
N VAL A 166 16.59 -6.02 28.09
CA VAL A 166 16.73 -7.28 28.84
C VAL A 166 15.90 -8.37 28.20
N GLU A 167 16.42 -9.58 28.23
CA GLU A 167 15.68 -10.80 27.97
C GLU A 167 15.04 -11.30 29.28
N LEU A 168 13.75 -11.65 29.23
CA LEU A 168 13.05 -12.33 30.32
C LEU A 168 13.42 -13.81 30.28
N LYS A 169 14.48 -14.17 31.01
CA LYS A 169 15.14 -15.48 30.97
C LYS A 169 15.09 -16.17 32.34
N ALA A 170 13.91 -16.63 32.71
CA ALA A 170 13.64 -17.45 33.90
C ALA A 170 12.54 -18.48 33.61
N THR A 171 12.16 -19.26 34.61
CA THR A 171 11.04 -20.22 34.55
C THR A 171 10.14 -20.10 35.79
N GLY A 172 9.00 -20.77 35.76
CA GLY A 172 8.06 -20.87 36.88
C GLY A 172 7.46 -19.52 37.27
N ASN A 173 7.27 -19.33 38.58
CA ASN A 173 6.67 -18.11 39.12
C ASN A 173 7.56 -16.88 38.95
N THR A 174 8.87 -17.04 38.89
CA THR A 174 9.81 -15.93 38.70
C THR A 174 9.60 -15.28 37.32
N LEU A 175 9.50 -16.08 36.27
CA LEU A 175 9.17 -15.60 34.92
C LEU A 175 7.78 -14.97 34.88
N ARG A 176 6.77 -15.68 35.40
CA ARG A 176 5.37 -15.22 35.39
C ARG A 176 5.20 -13.89 36.12
N ALA A 177 5.87 -13.70 37.25
CA ALA A 177 5.83 -12.45 38.01
C ALA A 177 6.45 -11.28 37.22
N GLU A 178 7.56 -11.51 36.50
CA GLU A 178 8.16 -10.48 35.64
C GLU A 178 7.29 -10.17 34.41
N MET A 179 6.60 -11.16 33.84
CA MET A 179 5.63 -10.94 32.76
C MET A 179 4.40 -10.15 33.25
N ALA A 180 3.96 -10.39 34.48
CA ALA A 180 2.90 -9.61 35.12
C ALA A 180 3.35 -8.16 35.37
N TYR A 181 4.60 -7.95 35.82
CA TYR A 181 5.21 -6.64 35.93
C TYR A 181 5.24 -5.90 34.58
N GLU A 182 5.70 -6.58 33.52
CA GLU A 182 5.70 -6.05 32.15
C GLU A 182 4.31 -5.58 31.74
N SER A 183 3.32 -6.46 31.93
CA SER A 183 1.94 -6.22 31.50
C SER A 183 1.26 -5.11 32.26
N PHE A 184 1.58 -4.94 33.55
CA PHE A 184 1.09 -3.84 34.35
C PHE A 184 1.54 -2.49 33.78
N HIS A 185 2.83 -2.37 33.44
CA HIS A 185 3.41 -1.12 32.96
C HIS A 185 3.13 -0.83 31.49
N MET A 186 3.19 -1.86 30.65
CA MET A 186 3.03 -1.77 29.21
C MET A 186 1.58 -1.95 28.77
N GLN A 187 0.68 -2.44 29.62
CA GLN A 187 -0.76 -2.57 29.33
C GLN A 187 -1.06 -3.47 28.11
N HIS A 188 -0.31 -4.57 27.97
CA HIS A 188 -0.57 -5.64 26.98
C HIS A 188 -0.82 -7.00 27.66
N CYS A 189 -1.13 -8.00 26.84
CA CYS A 189 -1.61 -9.32 27.27
C CYS A 189 -0.53 -10.29 27.78
N LEU A 190 0.75 -9.92 27.73
CA LEU A 190 1.87 -10.86 27.91
C LEU A 190 1.82 -11.65 29.22
N GLY A 191 1.42 -11.03 30.31
CA GLY A 191 1.34 -11.55 31.68
C GLY A 191 -0.06 -11.34 32.27
N GLN A 192 -1.08 -11.39 31.43
CA GLN A 192 -2.49 -11.38 31.87
C GLN A 192 -2.89 -12.81 32.25
N PHE A 193 -2.64 -13.15 33.52
CA PHE A 193 -3.04 -14.43 34.10
C PHE A 193 -4.50 -14.43 34.55
N ALA A 194 -5.16 -15.59 34.50
CA ALA A 194 -6.55 -15.71 34.93
C ALA A 194 -6.66 -15.69 36.46
N ASP A 195 -5.74 -16.38 37.14
CA ASP A 195 -5.57 -16.29 38.58
C ASP A 195 -4.35 -15.42 38.89
N HIS A 196 -4.60 -14.27 39.52
CA HIS A 196 -3.54 -13.34 39.87
C HIS A 196 -2.71 -13.82 41.06
N ALA A 197 -3.24 -14.66 41.96
CA ALA A 197 -2.49 -15.09 43.14
C ALA A 197 -1.44 -16.16 42.79
N THR A 198 -1.82 -17.11 41.93
CA THR A 198 -0.97 -18.21 41.48
C THR A 198 -0.20 -17.89 40.20
N LEU A 199 -0.60 -16.84 39.48
CA LEU A 199 -0.10 -16.46 38.16
C LEU A 199 -0.32 -17.55 37.11
N GLU A 200 -1.47 -18.22 37.16
CA GLU A 200 -1.81 -19.32 36.26
C GLU A 200 -2.98 -18.98 35.32
N GLY A 201 -2.96 -19.62 34.14
CA GLY A 201 -4.03 -19.52 33.15
C GLY A 201 -4.12 -18.16 32.45
N GLY A 202 -5.19 -17.94 31.69
CA GLY A 202 -5.34 -16.71 30.91
C GLY A 202 -4.38 -16.65 29.71
N TYR A 203 -4.18 -15.44 29.17
CA TYR A 203 -3.31 -15.25 27.99
C TYR A 203 -1.83 -15.38 28.36
N GLY A 204 -1.46 -14.95 29.56
CA GLY A 204 -0.06 -15.00 30.00
C GLY A 204 0.51 -16.40 30.13
N GLU A 205 -0.33 -17.41 30.41
CA GLU A 205 0.10 -18.81 30.53
C GLU A 205 0.71 -19.35 29.24
N LEU A 206 0.16 -19.00 28.07
CA LEU A 206 0.69 -19.45 26.78
C LEU A 206 2.11 -18.91 26.55
N TYR A 207 2.31 -17.61 26.80
CA TYR A 207 3.61 -16.97 26.64
C TYR A 207 4.64 -17.55 27.62
N ALA A 208 4.24 -17.79 28.88
CA ALA A 208 5.13 -18.33 29.90
C ALA A 208 5.62 -19.72 29.51
N ARG A 209 4.70 -20.60 29.08
CA ARG A 209 5.04 -21.95 28.61
C ARG A 209 5.94 -21.94 27.38
N ASN A 210 5.66 -21.07 26.41
CA ASN A 210 6.50 -20.98 25.21
C ASN A 210 7.93 -20.53 25.54
N CYS A 211 8.10 -19.64 26.51
CA CYS A 211 9.43 -19.24 26.99
C CYS A 211 10.13 -20.39 27.72
N GLU A 212 9.43 -21.09 28.62
CA GLU A 212 9.95 -22.24 29.37
C GLU A 212 10.37 -23.41 28.46
N GLN A 213 9.67 -23.57 27.33
CA GLN A 213 9.96 -24.57 26.30
C GLN A 213 11.01 -24.10 25.27
N GLY A 214 11.51 -22.85 25.38
CA GLY A 214 12.48 -22.30 24.45
C GLY A 214 11.93 -22.04 23.04
N ARG A 215 10.62 -21.87 22.88
CA ARG A 215 9.95 -21.55 21.59
C ARG A 215 9.75 -20.06 21.36
N THR A 216 9.76 -19.28 22.43
CA THR A 216 9.61 -17.82 22.39
C THR A 216 10.70 -17.19 23.24
N ARG A 217 11.24 -16.06 22.78
CA ARG A 217 12.10 -15.19 23.55
C ARG A 217 11.45 -13.82 23.69
N LEU A 218 11.48 -13.27 24.89
CA LEU A 218 10.85 -12.00 25.22
C LEU A 218 11.90 -10.99 25.64
N PHE A 219 11.89 -9.83 25.01
CA PHE A 219 12.81 -8.73 25.29
C PHE A 219 12.02 -7.50 25.70
N SER A 220 12.50 -6.79 26.71
CA SER A 220 11.89 -5.56 27.20
C SER A 220 12.93 -4.43 27.24
N LEU A 221 12.60 -3.30 26.63
CA LEU A 221 13.35 -2.06 26.76
C LEU A 221 13.01 -1.41 28.11
N ARG A 222 13.98 -1.40 29.03
CA ARG A 222 13.86 -0.84 30.37
C ARG A 222 14.60 0.49 30.46
N ASP A 223 13.98 1.49 31.08
CA ASP A 223 14.67 2.71 31.48
C ASP A 223 15.49 2.54 32.77
N ASN A 224 16.13 3.61 33.22
CA ASN A 224 16.94 3.63 34.45
C ASN A 224 16.15 3.30 35.73
N ASN A 225 14.82 3.42 35.71
CA ASN A 225 13.92 3.05 36.81
C ASN A 225 13.34 1.63 36.62
N ASN A 226 13.93 0.84 35.72
CA ASN A 226 13.47 -0.48 35.30
C ASN A 226 12.04 -0.49 34.72
N ARG A 227 11.51 0.65 34.26
CA ARG A 227 10.17 0.68 33.66
C ARG A 227 10.26 0.28 32.18
N PRO A 228 9.35 -0.60 31.71
CA PRO A 228 9.31 -0.99 30.32
C PRO A 228 8.69 0.07 29.41
N HIS A 229 9.18 0.09 28.17
CA HIS A 229 8.68 0.97 27.11
C HIS A 229 8.44 0.29 25.76
N VAL A 230 9.12 -0.83 25.48
CA VAL A 230 8.94 -1.65 24.28
C VAL A 230 9.11 -3.12 24.65
N THR A 231 8.23 -3.97 24.15
CA THR A 231 8.32 -5.43 24.28
C THR A 231 8.50 -6.04 22.89
N VAL A 232 9.58 -6.80 22.69
CA VAL A 232 9.87 -7.52 21.44
C VAL A 232 9.77 -9.01 21.70
N SER A 233 9.09 -9.73 20.81
CA SER A 233 8.96 -11.19 20.88
C SER A 233 9.58 -11.83 19.64
N LEU A 234 10.42 -12.83 19.86
CA LEU A 234 10.94 -13.69 18.82
C LEU A 234 10.34 -15.09 18.99
N THR A 235 10.03 -15.75 17.89
CA THR A 235 9.57 -17.13 17.87
C THR A 235 10.58 -18.00 17.13
N GLU A 236 10.79 -19.21 17.62
CA GLU A 236 11.56 -20.24 16.93
C GLU A 236 10.75 -20.70 15.72
N ASP A 237 11.36 -20.62 14.54
CA ASP A 237 10.78 -21.05 13.27
C ASP A 237 11.85 -21.69 12.40
N LEU A 238 11.74 -23.00 12.22
CA LEU A 238 12.65 -23.80 11.38
C LEU A 238 14.13 -23.76 11.82
N GLY A 239 14.39 -23.74 13.12
CA GLY A 239 15.74 -23.68 13.69
C GLY A 239 16.33 -22.27 13.76
N GLU A 240 15.58 -21.25 13.34
CA GLU A 240 15.99 -19.85 13.37
C GLU A 240 15.03 -18.99 14.19
N TRP A 241 15.53 -17.90 14.77
CA TRP A 241 14.68 -16.92 15.45
C TRP A 241 14.05 -15.98 14.43
N SER A 242 12.73 -15.90 14.40
CA SER A 242 12.00 -14.95 13.57
C SER A 242 11.33 -13.89 14.43
N LEU A 243 11.28 -12.65 13.94
CA LEU A 243 10.52 -11.61 14.62
C LEU A 243 9.02 -11.93 14.57
N GLU A 244 8.41 -12.01 15.75
CA GLU A 244 6.97 -12.23 15.88
C GLU A 244 6.25 -10.88 15.98
N GLN A 245 6.56 -10.08 17.01
CA GLN A 245 5.89 -8.80 17.28
C GLN A 245 6.79 -7.79 17.99
N ILE A 246 6.53 -6.49 17.76
CA ILE A 246 7.09 -5.36 18.53
C ILE A 246 5.93 -4.52 19.07
N LYS A 247 5.78 -4.47 20.40
CA LYS A 247 4.68 -3.78 21.07
C LYS A 247 5.18 -2.61 21.91
N GLY A 248 4.53 -1.47 21.77
CA GLY A 248 4.58 -0.35 22.71
C GLY A 248 3.53 -0.50 23.82
N LYS A 249 3.30 0.61 24.53
CA LYS A 249 2.25 0.67 25.56
C LYS A 249 0.87 0.45 24.93
N GLN A 250 -0.03 -0.19 25.68
CA GLN A 250 -1.43 -0.44 25.33
C GLN A 250 -1.64 -1.31 24.07
N ASN A 251 -0.70 -2.21 23.74
CA ASN A 251 -0.68 -2.95 22.46
C ASN A 251 -0.59 -2.04 21.22
N ALA A 252 -0.17 -0.79 21.37
CA ALA A 252 0.07 0.11 20.24
C ALA A 252 1.44 -0.17 19.62
N THR A 253 1.66 0.40 18.43
CA THR A 253 3.02 0.55 17.87
C THR A 253 3.92 1.23 18.90
N ALA A 254 5.17 0.77 19.01
CA ALA A 254 6.16 1.45 19.82
C ALA A 254 6.35 2.91 19.37
N GLN A 255 6.64 3.80 20.33
CA GLN A 255 6.83 5.22 20.02
C GLN A 255 8.07 5.40 19.14
N ALA A 256 8.00 6.31 18.17
CA ALA A 256 9.07 6.55 17.18
C ALA A 256 10.45 6.82 17.82
N LYS A 257 10.50 7.48 18.98
CA LYS A 257 11.77 7.73 19.71
C LYS A 257 12.54 6.45 20.09
N TYR A 258 11.85 5.30 20.18
CA TYR A 258 12.48 4.01 20.48
C TYR A 258 12.92 3.21 19.25
N ALA A 259 12.76 3.75 18.04
CA ALA A 259 13.14 3.06 16.80
C ALA A 259 14.63 2.68 16.81
N GLN A 260 15.50 3.58 17.27
CA GLN A 260 16.95 3.31 17.35
C GLN A 260 17.27 2.21 18.39
N ASP A 261 16.58 2.18 19.52
CA ASP A 261 16.78 1.13 20.52
C ASP A 261 16.38 -0.24 19.93
N VAL A 262 15.22 -0.33 19.29
CA VAL A 262 14.76 -1.56 18.63
C VAL A 262 15.73 -1.97 17.52
N LEU A 263 16.25 -1.02 16.74
CA LEU A 263 17.25 -1.27 15.72
C LEU A 263 18.54 -1.86 16.29
N CYS A 264 19.01 -1.36 17.44
CA CYS A 264 20.15 -1.94 18.16
C CYS A 264 19.87 -3.40 18.54
N LEU A 265 18.71 -3.69 19.14
CA LEU A 265 18.33 -5.06 19.50
C LEU A 265 18.29 -6.00 18.29
N LEU A 266 17.63 -5.58 17.21
CA LEU A 266 17.49 -6.38 16.00
C LEU A 266 18.85 -6.68 15.36
N ASN A 267 19.79 -5.73 15.36
CA ASN A 267 21.15 -5.97 14.87
C ASN A 267 22.02 -6.80 15.83
N THR A 268 21.71 -6.80 17.14
CA THR A 268 22.35 -7.70 18.12
C THR A 268 21.86 -9.15 17.95
N LEU A 269 20.55 -9.34 17.76
CA LEU A 269 19.93 -10.66 17.72
C LEU A 269 19.88 -11.28 16.32
N ARG A 270 19.87 -10.43 15.28
CA ARG A 270 19.76 -10.79 13.86
C ARG A 270 18.69 -11.85 13.59
N PRO A 271 17.42 -11.64 14.01
CA PRO A 271 16.36 -12.56 13.64
C PRO A 271 16.20 -12.62 12.12
N ARG A 272 15.54 -13.66 11.62
CA ARG A 272 15.14 -13.75 10.23
C ARG A 272 14.07 -12.70 9.92
N ASP A 273 14.17 -12.05 8.77
CA ASP A 273 13.14 -11.16 8.27
C ASP A 273 11.94 -11.93 7.70
N THR A 274 10.77 -11.60 8.22
CA THR A 274 9.47 -12.18 7.88
C THR A 274 8.53 -11.15 7.25
N GLY A 275 9.02 -9.94 6.94
CA GLY A 275 8.21 -8.84 6.43
C GLY A 275 7.32 -8.21 7.52
N SER A 276 7.87 -8.03 8.73
CA SER A 276 7.10 -7.53 9.88
C SER A 276 6.58 -6.11 9.65
N THR A 277 5.26 -5.92 9.76
CA THR A 277 4.62 -4.61 9.70
C THR A 277 5.01 -3.71 10.87
N ASP A 278 5.34 -4.29 12.03
CA ASP A 278 5.75 -3.51 13.21
C ASP A 278 7.11 -2.83 12.97
N MET A 279 8.02 -3.51 12.28
CA MET A 279 9.28 -2.90 11.85
C MET A 279 9.02 -1.75 10.86
N MET A 280 8.17 -1.97 9.85
CA MET A 280 7.85 -0.93 8.87
C MET A 280 7.16 0.28 9.52
N ARG A 281 6.32 0.08 10.54
CA ARG A 281 5.71 1.16 11.32
C ARG A 281 6.73 1.99 12.12
N LEU A 282 7.82 1.37 12.55
CA LEU A 282 8.96 2.06 13.18
C LEU A 282 9.96 2.63 12.17
N GLY A 283 9.76 2.38 10.87
CA GLY A 283 10.72 2.73 9.83
C GLY A 283 12.01 1.93 9.91
N ILE A 284 11.94 0.67 10.33
CA ILE A 284 13.07 -0.27 10.31
C ILE A 284 12.88 -1.22 9.14
N VAL A 285 13.93 -1.40 8.35
CA VAL A 285 13.93 -2.21 7.13
C VAL A 285 15.05 -3.23 7.22
N ALA A 286 14.78 -4.47 6.81
CA ALA A 286 15.82 -5.49 6.71
C ALA A 286 16.70 -5.23 5.50
N ARG A 287 18.01 -5.44 5.60
CA ARG A 287 18.98 -5.39 4.50
C ARG A 287 19.59 -6.78 4.35
N HIS A 288 19.31 -7.40 3.21
CA HIS A 288 19.84 -8.71 2.86
C HIS A 288 21.21 -8.54 2.20
N GLY A 289 22.27 -8.96 2.88
CA GLY A 289 23.60 -9.14 2.28
C GLY A 289 23.74 -10.56 1.71
N ALA A 290 24.90 -10.85 1.11
CA ALA A 290 25.20 -12.16 0.51
C ALA A 290 25.07 -13.32 1.53
N ASP A 291 25.51 -13.11 2.78
CA ASP A 291 25.54 -14.15 3.82
C ASP A 291 24.94 -13.73 5.17
N GLU A 292 24.55 -12.45 5.33
CA GLU A 292 24.02 -11.94 6.61
C GLU A 292 22.82 -11.00 6.42
N ILE A 293 21.85 -11.12 7.33
CA ILE A 293 20.79 -10.13 7.49
C ILE A 293 21.22 -9.05 8.47
N SER A 294 20.97 -7.79 8.09
CA SER A 294 21.12 -6.63 8.97
C SER A 294 19.86 -5.79 8.92
N TYR A 295 19.70 -4.88 9.86
CA TYR A 295 18.55 -3.98 9.89
C TYR A 295 19.05 -2.54 9.86
N VAL A 296 18.32 -1.68 9.15
CA VAL A 296 18.64 -0.25 9.01
C VAL A 296 17.39 0.59 9.22
N ALA A 297 17.56 1.85 9.59
CA ALA A 297 16.46 2.81 9.50
C ALA A 297 16.12 3.06 8.02
N PHE A 298 14.85 3.30 7.72
CA PHE A 298 14.37 3.61 6.37
C PHE A 298 15.11 4.79 5.75
N GLY A 299 15.38 5.83 6.56
CA GLY A 299 16.12 7.01 6.12
C GLY A 299 17.57 6.74 5.74
N ASP A 300 18.15 5.63 6.21
CA ASP A 300 19.53 5.22 5.90
C ASP A 300 19.60 4.20 4.75
N LEU A 301 18.45 3.76 4.22
CA LEU A 301 18.40 2.78 3.14
C LEU A 301 18.95 3.38 1.83
N GLN A 302 20.06 2.84 1.33
CA GLN A 302 20.72 3.34 0.12
C GLN A 302 20.22 2.69 -1.19
N GLN A 303 19.03 2.08 -1.18
CA GLN A 303 18.43 1.38 -2.32
C GLN A 303 17.19 2.17 -2.80
N PRO A 304 17.32 3.11 -3.76
CA PRO A 304 16.23 4.01 -4.14
C PRO A 304 14.97 3.29 -4.62
N VAL A 305 15.13 2.26 -5.46
CA VAL A 305 14.02 1.44 -5.95
C VAL A 305 13.22 0.82 -4.80
N ARG A 306 13.94 0.34 -3.78
CA ARG A 306 13.31 -0.25 -2.60
C ARG A 306 12.68 0.80 -1.70
N GLN A 307 13.29 1.99 -1.58
CA GLN A 307 12.66 3.13 -0.89
C GLN A 307 11.34 3.52 -1.56
N HIS A 308 11.28 3.56 -2.90
CA HIS A 308 10.05 3.85 -3.64
C HIS A 308 8.97 2.81 -3.39
N ALA A 309 9.31 1.52 -3.47
CA ALA A 309 8.39 0.43 -3.18
C ALA A 309 7.84 0.49 -1.74
N LEU A 310 8.71 0.71 -0.76
CA LEU A 310 8.32 0.84 0.64
C LEU A 310 7.46 2.08 0.89
N LEU A 311 7.80 3.22 0.29
CA LEU A 311 7.03 4.46 0.43
C LEU A 311 5.64 4.34 -0.20
N ALA A 312 5.55 3.66 -1.34
CA ALA A 312 4.29 3.38 -2.01
C ALA A 312 3.40 2.42 -1.19
N ALA A 313 3.98 1.45 -0.47
CA ALA A 313 3.23 0.52 0.38
C ALA A 313 2.94 1.07 1.79
N PHE A 314 3.82 1.93 2.31
CA PHE A 314 3.82 2.46 3.67
C PHE A 314 4.03 3.98 3.63
N PRO A 315 2.99 4.77 3.27
CA PRO A 315 3.13 6.21 3.05
C PRO A 315 3.67 6.98 4.25
N HIS A 316 3.43 6.52 5.48
CA HIS A 316 3.93 7.16 6.70
C HIS A 316 5.47 7.21 6.79
N LEU A 317 6.18 6.40 5.99
CA LEU A 317 7.63 6.43 5.90
C LEU A 317 8.16 7.74 5.30
N LEU A 318 7.30 8.53 4.66
CA LEU A 318 7.66 9.87 4.17
C LEU A 318 8.25 10.74 5.29
N ASN A 319 7.72 10.64 6.51
CA ASN A 319 8.17 11.37 7.70
C ASN A 319 9.61 11.03 8.12
N LEU A 320 10.07 9.85 7.73
CA LEU A 320 11.38 9.31 8.04
C LEU A 320 12.34 9.43 6.86
N HIS A 321 11.86 9.94 5.73
CA HIS A 321 12.69 10.17 4.56
C HIS A 321 13.56 11.42 4.83
N PRO A 322 14.90 11.34 4.73
CA PRO A 322 15.79 12.41 5.16
C PRO A 322 15.63 13.68 4.31
N ARG A 323 15.36 13.51 3.01
CA ARG A 323 15.16 14.59 2.04
C ARG A 323 14.16 14.15 0.98
N PRO A 324 12.84 14.18 1.26
CA PRO A 324 11.84 13.70 0.31
C PRO A 324 11.77 14.66 -0.88
N ASP A 325 12.26 14.19 -2.03
CA ASP A 325 12.18 14.91 -3.29
C ASP A 325 10.74 14.93 -3.83
N PRO A 326 10.43 15.69 -4.89
CA PRO A 326 9.09 15.72 -5.46
C PRO A 326 8.55 14.33 -5.83
N PHE A 327 9.40 13.43 -6.32
CA PHE A 327 8.99 12.09 -6.72
C PHE A 327 8.53 11.25 -5.52
N ALA A 328 9.30 11.23 -4.43
CA ALA A 328 8.91 10.58 -3.18
C ALA A 328 7.56 11.11 -2.66
N GLN A 329 7.36 12.43 -2.70
CA GLN A 329 6.11 13.04 -2.28
C GLN A 329 4.92 12.66 -3.19
N TRP A 330 5.12 12.53 -4.50
CA TRP A 330 4.10 12.03 -5.43
C TRP A 330 3.75 10.55 -5.20
N LEU A 331 4.74 9.71 -4.91
CA LEU A 331 4.51 8.30 -4.53
C LEU A 331 3.67 8.22 -3.26
N ALA A 332 4.04 8.96 -2.22
CA ALA A 332 3.32 8.98 -0.95
C ALA A 332 1.88 9.49 -1.10
N LEU A 333 1.66 10.58 -1.86
CA LEU A 333 0.32 11.08 -2.18
C LEU A 333 -0.51 10.01 -2.90
N GLY A 334 0.11 9.34 -3.88
CA GLY A 334 -0.50 8.24 -4.62
C GLY A 334 -0.89 7.05 -3.72
N ALA A 335 -0.10 6.78 -2.69
CA ALA A 335 -0.32 5.70 -1.74
C ALA A 335 -1.36 6.01 -0.65
N GLY A 336 -1.49 7.25 -0.22
CA GLY A 336 -2.24 7.47 1.02
C GLY A 336 -2.02 8.79 1.73
N ALA A 337 -0.80 9.32 1.64
CA ALA A 337 -0.27 10.33 2.53
C ALA A 337 -1.05 11.64 2.51
N ALA A 338 -1.13 12.29 3.67
CA ALA A 338 -1.68 13.62 3.82
C ALA A 338 -0.68 14.72 3.46
N ILE A 339 0.62 14.42 3.35
CA ILE A 339 1.74 15.30 2.94
C ILE A 339 1.97 16.55 3.83
N VAL A 340 0.93 17.33 4.13
CA VAL A 340 0.96 18.58 4.93
C VAL A 340 1.56 18.37 6.30
N ASP A 341 1.14 17.32 6.99
CA ASP A 341 1.60 16.98 8.34
C ASP A 341 2.89 16.13 8.33
N GLU A 342 3.26 15.66 7.14
CA GLU A 342 4.28 14.62 6.96
C GLU A 342 5.64 15.18 6.56
N VAL A 343 5.67 16.36 5.91
CA VAL A 343 6.88 16.94 5.34
C VAL A 343 7.05 18.40 5.76
N THR A 344 8.23 18.76 6.25
CA THR A 344 8.55 20.16 6.67
C THR A 344 8.53 21.15 5.50
N SER A 345 8.76 20.68 4.27
CA SER A 345 8.74 21.49 3.05
C SER A 345 8.01 20.76 1.91
N PRO A 346 6.67 20.77 1.92
CA PRO A 346 5.87 20.14 0.88
C PRO A 346 6.15 20.74 -0.49
N HIS A 347 6.23 19.89 -1.51
CA HIS A 347 6.33 20.31 -2.90
C HIS A 347 4.99 20.95 -3.31
N GLY A 348 5.02 22.20 -3.76
CA GLY A 348 3.81 23.00 -4.04
C GLY A 348 2.78 22.28 -4.91
N PRO A 349 3.17 21.69 -6.06
CA PRO A 349 2.29 20.85 -6.88
C PRO A 349 1.64 19.65 -6.17
N VAL A 350 2.37 18.93 -5.31
CA VAL A 350 1.83 17.80 -4.53
C VAL A 350 0.76 18.30 -3.56
N LEU A 351 1.03 19.40 -2.86
CA LEU A 351 0.07 20.04 -1.96
C LEU A 351 -1.19 20.51 -2.70
N ALA A 352 -1.03 21.13 -3.86
CA ALA A 352 -2.15 21.54 -4.71
C ALA A 352 -2.99 20.34 -5.18
N ALA A 353 -2.36 19.23 -5.55
CA ALA A 353 -3.04 18.00 -5.92
C ALA A 353 -3.84 17.41 -4.75
N LEU A 354 -3.27 17.36 -3.54
CA LEU A 354 -3.98 16.95 -2.34
C LEU A 354 -5.21 17.82 -2.06
N LEU A 355 -5.04 19.14 -2.08
CA LEU A 355 -6.13 20.08 -1.85
C LEU A 355 -7.25 19.89 -2.88
N THR A 356 -6.89 19.66 -4.15
CA THR A 356 -7.85 19.39 -5.23
C THR A 356 -8.66 18.10 -4.99
N MET A 357 -8.08 17.08 -4.34
CA MET A 357 -8.74 15.79 -4.05
C MET A 357 -9.69 15.81 -2.84
N ASN A 358 -9.41 16.56 -1.78
CA ASN A 358 -10.14 16.42 -0.50
C ASN A 358 -11.50 17.13 -0.53
N THR A 359 -12.60 16.36 -0.41
CA THR A 359 -13.98 16.85 -0.59
C THR A 359 -14.73 17.31 0.64
N ASP A 360 -14.24 17.04 1.86
CA ASP A 360 -15.01 17.32 3.08
C ASP A 360 -15.02 18.81 3.46
N GLU A 361 -16.20 19.32 3.83
CA GLU A 361 -16.50 20.74 4.08
C GLU A 361 -15.90 21.28 5.39
N PRO A 362 -14.60 21.55 5.38
CA PRO A 362 -14.11 22.93 5.52
C PRO A 362 -13.17 23.33 4.36
N GLY A 363 -12.77 22.36 3.52
CA GLY A 363 -11.82 22.53 2.41
C GLY A 363 -12.46 22.89 1.07
N ALA A 364 -13.79 22.95 0.96
CA ALA A 364 -14.48 23.37 -0.27
C ALA A 364 -14.11 24.80 -0.68
N GLN A 365 -13.97 25.73 0.27
CA GLN A 365 -13.48 27.08 -0.01
C GLN A 365 -12.00 27.11 -0.38
N ALA A 366 -11.15 26.27 0.21
CA ALA A 366 -9.73 26.18 -0.16
C ALA A 366 -9.56 25.59 -1.58
N ARG A 367 -10.36 24.59 -1.95
CA ARG A 367 -10.46 24.04 -3.31
C ARG A 367 -10.98 25.05 -4.31
N MET A 368 -12.06 25.74 -3.98
CA MET A 368 -12.59 26.80 -4.82
C MET A 368 -11.53 27.89 -4.96
N ARG A 369 -10.86 28.32 -3.88
CA ARG A 369 -9.73 29.25 -3.96
C ARG A 369 -8.52 28.73 -4.71
N LEU A 370 -8.21 27.43 -4.71
CA LEU A 370 -7.08 26.86 -5.46
C LEU A 370 -7.45 26.65 -6.93
N SER A 371 -8.65 26.18 -7.22
CA SER A 371 -9.22 26.09 -8.57
C SER A 371 -9.38 27.48 -9.17
N ASP A 372 -9.94 28.42 -8.41
CA ASP A 372 -10.04 29.83 -8.72
C ASP A 372 -8.66 30.47 -8.76
N ALA A 373 -7.70 30.12 -7.90
CA ALA A 373 -6.35 30.65 -7.98
C ALA A 373 -5.59 30.07 -9.17
N LEU A 374 -5.77 28.80 -9.50
CA LEU A 374 -5.23 28.23 -10.74
C LEU A 374 -5.91 28.90 -11.94
N SER A 375 -7.20 29.22 -11.86
CA SER A 375 -7.98 29.93 -12.87
C SER A 375 -7.66 31.43 -12.98
N ASN A 376 -7.39 32.10 -11.86
CA ASN A 376 -7.17 33.54 -11.71
C ASN A 376 -5.68 33.92 -11.76
N THR A 377 -4.78 33.00 -11.39
CA THR A 377 -3.31 33.15 -11.48
C THR A 377 -2.79 32.61 -12.81
N PHE A 378 -3.51 31.66 -13.42
CA PHE A 378 -3.25 31.19 -14.78
C PHE A 378 -4.43 31.39 -15.74
N PRO A 379 -5.02 32.60 -15.84
CA PRO A 379 -6.05 32.89 -16.83
C PRO A 379 -5.51 32.67 -18.23
N GLN A 380 -4.19 32.78 -18.45
CA GLN A 380 -3.53 32.40 -19.68
C GLN A 380 -3.67 30.89 -19.98
N TRP A 381 -3.49 30.01 -18.99
CA TRP A 381 -3.65 28.55 -19.11
C TRP A 381 -5.11 28.10 -19.18
N LEU A 382 -6.05 28.99 -18.90
CA LEU A 382 -7.49 28.75 -18.98
C LEU A 382 -8.23 29.58 -20.04
N ALA A 383 -7.54 30.52 -20.71
CA ALA A 383 -8.12 31.42 -21.69
C ALA A 383 -8.75 30.64 -22.86
N PRO A 384 -9.94 31.02 -23.34
CA PRO A 384 -10.52 30.41 -24.52
C PRO A 384 -9.54 30.56 -25.68
N VAL A 385 -9.29 29.46 -26.40
CA VAL A 385 -8.68 29.57 -27.72
C VAL A 385 -9.70 30.32 -28.55
N THR A 386 -9.49 31.61 -28.78
CA THR A 386 -10.25 32.33 -29.80
C THR A 386 -9.85 31.69 -31.12
N ASP A 387 -10.68 30.76 -31.57
CA ASP A 387 -10.71 30.34 -32.95
C ASP A 387 -10.89 31.62 -33.76
N ASP A 388 -9.80 32.10 -34.36
CA ASP A 388 -9.85 33.11 -35.39
C ASP A 388 -10.39 32.43 -36.67
N VAL A 389 -11.59 31.87 -36.58
CA VAL A 389 -12.42 31.41 -37.70
C VAL A 389 -13.40 32.55 -38.00
N GLY A 390 -12.82 33.74 -38.20
CA GLY A 390 -13.44 34.75 -39.03
C GLY A 390 -13.13 34.39 -40.47
N THR A 391 -14.14 33.94 -41.22
CA THR A 391 -14.13 33.89 -42.68
C THR A 391 -13.80 35.29 -43.23
N SER A 392 -12.53 35.61 -43.36
CA SER A 392 -12.06 36.84 -44.00
C SER A 392 -10.79 36.52 -44.77
N ARG A 393 -10.82 36.86 -46.06
CA ARG A 393 -9.75 36.73 -47.06
C ARG A 393 -8.50 37.51 -46.67
N SER A 394 -7.81 37.09 -45.62
CA SER A 394 -6.58 37.72 -45.14
C SER A 394 -5.37 36.86 -45.52
N GLY A 395 -4.48 37.48 -46.29
CA GLY A 395 -3.30 36.85 -46.89
C GLY A 395 -2.32 36.27 -45.87
N TRP A 396 -1.48 35.35 -46.35
CA TRP A 396 -0.50 34.58 -45.57
C TRP A 396 0.38 35.42 -44.64
N LEU A 397 0.67 36.68 -45.00
CA LEU A 397 1.42 37.65 -44.17
C LEU A 397 0.72 38.03 -42.86
N ARG A 398 -0.62 38.16 -42.83
CA ARG A 398 -1.35 38.45 -41.58
C ARG A 398 -1.41 37.24 -40.65
N ARG A 399 -1.49 36.02 -41.20
CA ARG A 399 -1.37 34.78 -40.40
C ARG A 399 0.03 34.58 -39.81
N LEU A 400 1.06 35.08 -40.48
CA LEU A 400 2.43 35.06 -39.96
C LEU A 400 2.64 36.09 -38.84
N LEU A 401 1.95 37.24 -38.91
CA LEU A 401 2.02 38.31 -37.90
C LEU A 401 1.07 38.08 -36.70
N ALA A 402 -0.06 37.39 -36.90
CA ALA A 402 -0.97 36.97 -35.82
C ALA A 402 -0.45 35.79 -34.98
N ARG A 403 0.59 35.09 -35.47
CA ARG A 403 1.37 34.09 -34.72
C ARG A 403 2.22 34.69 -33.59
N SER A 404 2.16 36.01 -33.41
CA SER A 404 2.83 36.78 -32.36
C SER A 404 1.79 37.28 -31.35
N GLY A 405 1.05 36.36 -30.73
CA GLY A 405 0.27 36.69 -29.54
C GLY A 405 1.20 37.11 -28.39
N PRO A 406 0.69 37.75 -27.33
CA PRO A 406 1.51 38.02 -26.16
C PRO A 406 2.15 36.72 -25.65
N PRO A 407 3.42 36.74 -25.20
CA PRO A 407 4.15 35.51 -24.85
C PRO A 407 3.39 34.63 -23.83
N THR A 408 2.60 35.24 -22.95
CA THR A 408 1.76 34.57 -21.95
C THR A 408 0.70 33.63 -22.56
N THR A 409 0.03 34.00 -23.66
CA THR A 409 -0.97 33.14 -24.31
C THR A 409 -0.32 31.99 -25.10
N HIS A 410 0.87 32.22 -25.66
CA HIS A 410 1.66 31.17 -26.32
C HIS A 410 2.16 30.10 -25.33
N HIS A 411 2.71 30.51 -24.18
CA HIS A 411 3.16 29.58 -23.15
C HIS A 411 2.02 28.71 -22.62
N ALA A 412 0.83 29.29 -22.46
CA ALA A 412 -0.34 28.57 -22.03
C ALA A 412 -0.83 27.49 -22.99
N GLN A 413 -0.91 27.81 -24.27
CA GLN A 413 -1.29 26.84 -25.29
C GLN A 413 -0.27 25.70 -25.35
N ARG A 414 1.02 25.99 -25.11
CA ARG A 414 2.07 24.97 -25.04
C ARG A 414 1.91 24.04 -23.84
N HIS A 415 1.64 24.58 -22.64
CA HIS A 415 1.41 23.77 -21.44
C HIS A 415 0.17 22.88 -21.56
N ARG A 416 -0.92 23.41 -22.11
CA ARG A 416 -2.14 22.62 -22.38
C ARG A 416 -1.87 21.49 -23.35
N ARG A 417 -1.20 21.78 -24.47
CA ARG A 417 -0.80 20.76 -25.46
C ARG A 417 0.05 19.68 -24.81
N TRP A 418 1.00 20.07 -23.97
CA TRP A 418 1.85 19.14 -23.22
C TRP A 418 1.03 18.25 -22.28
N ALA A 419 0.10 18.84 -21.51
CA ALA A 419 -0.72 18.09 -20.57
C ALA A 419 -1.70 17.14 -21.28
N LEU A 420 -2.29 17.56 -22.41
CA LEU A 420 -3.12 16.70 -23.25
C LEU A 420 -2.31 15.55 -23.88
N ALA A 421 -1.03 15.80 -24.19
CA ALA A 421 -0.14 14.82 -24.80
C ALA A 421 0.11 13.58 -23.93
N LEU A 422 -0.11 13.65 -22.61
CA LEU A 422 0.07 12.53 -21.69
C LEU A 422 -0.72 11.28 -22.10
N ALA A 423 -1.92 11.46 -22.66
CA ALA A 423 -2.86 10.38 -22.98
C ALA A 423 -2.73 9.85 -24.42
N GLU A 424 -1.89 10.46 -25.25
CA GLU A 424 -1.89 10.25 -26.71
C GLU A 424 -1.53 8.82 -27.11
N LEU A 425 -0.65 8.15 -26.35
CA LEU A 425 -0.36 6.73 -26.58
C LEU A 425 -1.64 5.86 -26.50
N LEU A 426 -2.57 6.17 -25.58
CA LEU A 426 -3.80 5.42 -25.42
C LEU A 426 -4.82 5.73 -26.52
N PHE A 427 -4.85 6.97 -27.03
CA PHE A 427 -5.67 7.32 -28.19
C PHE A 427 -5.13 6.71 -29.49
N TYR A 428 -3.82 6.73 -29.67
CA TYR A 428 -3.14 6.06 -30.79
C TYR A 428 -3.50 4.57 -30.86
N ARG A 429 -3.53 3.88 -29.71
CA ARG A 429 -3.95 2.47 -29.63
C ARG A 429 -5.40 2.21 -30.03
N LEU A 430 -6.26 3.24 -29.98
CA LEU A 430 -7.63 3.18 -30.47
C LEU A 430 -7.76 3.63 -31.93
N GLY A 431 -6.67 4.00 -32.60
CA GLY A 431 -6.69 4.60 -33.92
C GLY A 431 -7.34 5.99 -33.92
N MET A 432 -7.26 6.72 -32.80
CA MET A 432 -7.81 8.06 -32.64
C MET A 432 -6.68 9.08 -32.52
N ASP A 433 -6.86 10.25 -33.15
CA ASP A 433 -6.08 11.44 -32.78
C ASP A 433 -6.68 11.99 -31.50
N GLY A 434 -5.85 12.10 -30.45
CA GLY A 434 -6.28 12.68 -29.21
C GLY A 434 -6.53 14.18 -29.32
N ASP A 435 -6.14 14.91 -30.37
CA ASP A 435 -6.26 16.37 -30.47
C ASP A 435 -5.67 17.10 -29.25
N THR A 436 -4.37 17.38 -29.30
CA THR A 436 -3.69 18.17 -28.26
C THR A 436 -4.06 19.66 -28.26
N GLY A 437 -4.96 20.11 -29.13
CA GLY A 437 -5.45 21.49 -29.16
C GLY A 437 -6.57 21.78 -28.16
N ARG A 438 -7.36 20.78 -27.77
CA ARG A 438 -8.58 20.95 -26.95
C ARG A 438 -8.75 19.83 -25.93
N LEU A 439 -9.34 20.15 -24.78
CA LEU A 439 -9.64 19.14 -23.75
C LEU A 439 -10.86 18.30 -24.15
N GLN A 440 -11.95 18.97 -24.52
CA GLN A 440 -13.07 18.32 -25.17
C GLN A 440 -12.68 17.85 -26.57
N LEU A 441 -12.63 16.53 -26.73
CA LEU A 441 -12.52 15.89 -28.05
C LEU A 441 -13.76 16.26 -28.87
N ALA A 442 -13.59 16.54 -30.18
CA ALA A 442 -14.73 16.72 -31.06
C ALA A 442 -15.68 15.51 -30.95
N ALA A 443 -16.98 15.78 -30.78
CA ALA A 443 -17.96 14.80 -30.32
C ALA A 443 -17.93 13.48 -31.12
N PRO A 444 -18.14 12.31 -30.48
CA PRO A 444 -17.55 11.06 -30.91
C PRO A 444 -18.59 10.10 -31.54
N PRO A 445 -18.65 9.97 -32.87
CA PRO A 445 -19.04 8.71 -33.50
C PRO A 445 -17.87 7.71 -33.49
N THR A 446 -16.69 8.07 -32.98
CA THR A 446 -15.44 7.29 -33.10
C THR A 446 -14.99 6.57 -31.82
N VAL A 447 -15.43 6.96 -30.62
CA VAL A 447 -15.13 6.18 -29.40
C VAL A 447 -16.03 4.94 -29.39
N PRO A 448 -15.49 3.72 -29.48
CA PRO A 448 -16.32 2.54 -29.52
C PRO A 448 -17.20 2.44 -28.27
N ALA A 449 -18.49 2.10 -28.40
CA ALA A 449 -19.41 1.93 -27.27
C ALA A 449 -18.85 1.00 -26.18
N ARG A 450 -18.02 0.02 -26.59
CA ARG A 450 -17.30 -0.87 -25.70
C ARG A 450 -16.32 -0.15 -24.75
N VAL A 451 -15.60 0.86 -25.24
CA VAL A 451 -14.66 1.66 -24.41
C VAL A 451 -15.44 2.46 -23.38
N ARG A 452 -16.57 3.05 -23.78
CA ARG A 452 -17.46 3.75 -22.86
C ARG A 452 -17.98 2.83 -21.76
N ALA A 453 -18.55 1.69 -22.14
CA ALA A 453 -19.05 0.70 -21.17
C ALA A 453 -17.95 0.20 -20.21
N GLN A 454 -16.71 0.04 -20.70
CA GLN A 454 -15.59 -0.36 -19.85
C GLN A 454 -15.23 0.72 -18.81
N ILE A 455 -15.18 1.99 -19.20
CA ILE A 455 -14.88 3.10 -18.28
C ILE A 455 -16.03 3.31 -17.30
N GLU A 456 -17.28 3.25 -17.75
CA GLU A 456 -18.45 3.33 -16.87
C GLU A 456 -18.44 2.19 -15.84
N ALA A 457 -18.10 0.96 -16.23
CA ALA A 457 -17.96 -0.16 -15.31
C ALA A 457 -16.78 0.03 -14.32
N GLU A 458 -15.62 0.50 -14.79
CA GLU A 458 -14.44 0.75 -13.94
C GLU A 458 -14.72 1.83 -12.87
N LEU A 459 -15.46 2.87 -13.24
CA LEU A 459 -15.83 3.96 -12.34
C LEU A 459 -17.09 3.68 -11.53
N ALA A 460 -17.76 2.54 -11.77
CA ALA A 460 -19.07 2.18 -11.21
C ALA A 460 -20.12 3.28 -11.44
N ILE A 461 -20.22 3.78 -12.68
CA ILE A 461 -21.25 4.72 -13.12
C ILE A 461 -22.54 3.92 -13.37
N GLU A 462 -23.54 4.13 -12.51
CA GLU A 462 -24.90 3.62 -12.65
C GLU A 462 -25.84 4.72 -13.19
N ASP A 463 -26.99 4.36 -13.77
CA ASP A 463 -27.90 5.28 -14.50
C ASP A 463 -28.31 6.54 -13.70
N SER A 464 -28.31 6.51 -12.36
CA SER A 464 -28.60 7.65 -11.48
C SER A 464 -27.43 8.10 -10.59
N GLY A 465 -26.24 7.52 -10.77
CA GLY A 465 -25.08 7.68 -9.88
C GLY A 465 -23.84 8.32 -10.51
N ALA A 466 -23.96 8.84 -11.74
CA ALA A 466 -22.83 9.39 -12.49
C ALA A 466 -22.09 10.49 -11.71
N GLU A 467 -22.81 11.48 -11.16
CA GLU A 467 -22.19 12.60 -10.43
C GLU A 467 -21.30 12.13 -9.27
N THR A 468 -21.82 11.24 -8.41
CA THR A 468 -21.06 10.67 -7.28
C THR A 468 -19.85 9.85 -7.74
N ALA A 469 -19.96 9.13 -8.86
CA ALA A 469 -18.83 8.40 -9.44
C ALA A 469 -17.75 9.35 -9.97
N ILE A 470 -18.14 10.45 -10.60
CA ILE A 470 -17.21 11.50 -11.08
C ILE A 470 -16.55 12.24 -9.91
N GLU A 471 -17.29 12.53 -8.84
CA GLU A 471 -16.72 13.10 -7.61
C GLU A 471 -15.67 12.17 -7.00
N ARG A 472 -15.97 10.87 -6.91
CA ARG A 472 -15.03 9.87 -6.43
C ARG A 472 -13.79 9.75 -7.34
N PHE A 473 -13.98 9.83 -8.65
CA PHE A 473 -12.88 9.87 -9.62
C PHE A 473 -11.97 11.06 -9.37
N CYS A 474 -12.52 12.28 -9.25
CA CYS A 474 -11.75 13.49 -8.93
C CYS A 474 -11.03 13.37 -7.58
N ALA A 475 -11.70 12.89 -6.54
CA ALA A 475 -11.14 12.74 -5.20
C ALA A 475 -10.03 11.69 -5.11
N ARG A 476 -9.97 10.76 -6.07
CA ARG A 476 -8.97 9.69 -6.13
C ARG A 476 -8.03 9.82 -7.32
N PHE A 477 -8.07 10.94 -8.04
CA PHE A 477 -7.37 11.10 -9.31
C PHE A 477 -5.87 10.79 -9.22
N PHE A 478 -5.20 11.24 -8.14
CA PHE A 478 -3.78 10.98 -7.94
C PHE A 478 -3.49 9.67 -7.20
N ARG A 479 -4.49 9.01 -6.59
CA ARG A 479 -4.34 7.74 -5.88
C ARG A 479 -4.00 6.61 -6.83
N VAL A 480 -2.94 5.87 -6.55
CA VAL A 480 -2.51 4.70 -7.34
C VAL A 480 -2.98 3.44 -6.60
N PRO A 481 -4.15 2.88 -6.95
CA PRO A 481 -4.73 1.75 -6.19
C PRO A 481 -3.84 0.49 -6.22
N TYR A 482 -2.94 0.40 -7.20
CA TYR A 482 -2.06 -0.75 -7.37
C TYR A 482 -0.93 -0.83 -6.33
N PHE A 483 -0.68 0.23 -5.56
CA PHE A 483 0.36 0.24 -4.53
C PHE A 483 0.05 -0.67 -3.33
N GLU A 484 -1.23 -1.00 -3.12
CA GLU A 484 -1.66 -1.94 -2.07
C GLU A 484 -1.32 -3.40 -2.39
N HIS A 485 -0.78 -3.69 -3.58
CA HIS A 485 -0.50 -5.04 -4.01
C HIS A 485 0.70 -5.65 -3.27
N PRO A 486 0.58 -6.85 -2.65
CA PRO A 486 1.64 -7.42 -1.81
C PRO A 486 2.99 -7.64 -2.51
N GLN A 487 2.98 -7.83 -3.83
CA GLN A 487 4.22 -8.04 -4.60
C GLN A 487 5.08 -6.79 -4.74
N LEU A 488 4.57 -5.61 -4.38
CA LEU A 488 5.33 -4.37 -4.47
C LEU A 488 6.51 -4.34 -3.49
N VAL A 489 6.36 -4.90 -2.29
CA VAL A 489 7.38 -4.86 -1.22
C VAL A 489 8.27 -6.10 -1.16
N ASP A 490 8.01 -7.12 -2.00
CA ASP A 490 8.83 -8.33 -2.12
C ASP A 490 10.06 -8.13 -3.03
N VAL A 491 10.43 -6.87 -3.29
CA VAL A 491 11.64 -6.47 -4.01
C VAL A 491 12.84 -6.73 -3.10
N ARG A 492 13.36 -7.97 -3.15
CA ARG A 492 14.51 -8.43 -2.36
C ARG A 492 15.85 -8.16 -3.05
N ASP A 493 15.85 -7.59 -4.26
CA ASP A 493 17.01 -7.62 -5.14
C ASP A 493 17.26 -6.26 -5.82
N ASP A 494 18.53 -5.88 -5.91
CA ASP A 494 19.01 -4.55 -6.34
C ASP A 494 18.98 -4.36 -7.87
N GLY A 495 18.59 -5.41 -8.61
CA GLY A 495 18.48 -5.41 -10.08
C GLY A 495 17.05 -5.32 -10.63
N GLN A 496 16.02 -5.19 -9.78
CA GLN A 496 14.63 -5.15 -10.25
C GLN A 496 14.22 -3.77 -10.80
N GLU A 497 13.36 -3.79 -11.81
CA GLU A 497 12.71 -2.59 -12.32
C GLU A 497 11.89 -1.90 -11.22
N ASP A 498 11.90 -0.57 -11.23
CA ASP A 498 11.14 0.24 -10.27
C ASP A 498 9.64 0.15 -10.53
N ALA A 499 9.00 -0.85 -9.94
CA ALA A 499 7.57 -1.12 -10.10
C ALA A 499 6.70 0.04 -9.59
N ALA A 500 7.08 0.68 -8.47
CA ALA A 500 6.34 1.82 -7.93
C ALA A 500 6.31 2.98 -8.93
N ARG A 501 7.48 3.32 -9.49
CA ARG A 501 7.63 4.33 -10.53
C ARG A 501 6.84 4.01 -11.79
N ASN A 502 6.98 2.78 -12.29
CA ASN A 502 6.31 2.33 -13.51
C ASN A 502 4.78 2.38 -13.35
N LEU A 503 4.25 1.94 -12.20
CA LEU A 503 2.82 2.00 -11.90
C LEU A 503 2.30 3.44 -11.77
N LEU A 504 3.11 4.35 -11.20
CA LEU A 504 2.80 5.78 -11.17
C LEU A 504 2.67 6.35 -12.60
N ALA A 505 3.59 5.99 -13.49
CA ALA A 505 3.57 6.41 -14.90
C ALA A 505 2.32 5.92 -15.62
N TRP A 506 2.02 4.62 -15.49
CA TRP A 506 0.83 4.00 -16.06
C TRP A 506 -0.45 4.68 -15.57
N HIS A 507 -0.55 4.86 -14.26
CA HIS A 507 -1.70 5.51 -13.66
C HIS A 507 -1.85 6.95 -14.14
N ALA A 508 -0.77 7.73 -14.23
CA ALA A 508 -0.80 9.09 -14.75
C ALA A 508 -1.33 9.16 -16.19
N MET A 509 -0.83 8.29 -17.08
CA MET A 509 -1.31 8.19 -18.46
C MET A 509 -2.79 7.80 -18.53
N ARG A 510 -3.18 6.76 -17.76
CA ARG A 510 -4.55 6.23 -17.73
C ARG A 510 -5.55 7.27 -17.23
N GLN A 511 -5.22 8.01 -16.16
CA GLN A 511 -6.09 9.03 -15.58
C GLN A 511 -6.30 10.21 -16.53
N SER A 512 -5.25 10.68 -17.20
CA SER A 512 -5.39 11.71 -18.24
C SER A 512 -6.32 11.24 -19.37
N TYR A 513 -6.18 9.99 -19.80
CA TYR A 513 -7.03 9.41 -20.83
C TYR A 513 -8.50 9.26 -20.41
N VAL A 514 -8.77 8.76 -19.19
CA VAL A 514 -10.15 8.70 -18.64
C VAL A 514 -10.76 10.10 -18.56
N LEU A 515 -10.04 11.05 -17.97
CA LEU A 515 -10.50 12.42 -17.78
C LEU A 515 -10.95 13.04 -19.11
N ARG A 516 -10.14 12.89 -20.16
CA ARG A 516 -10.46 13.43 -21.50
C ARG A 516 -11.72 12.80 -22.10
N LEU A 517 -11.95 11.51 -21.88
CA LEU A 517 -13.18 10.84 -22.32
C LEU A 517 -14.40 11.29 -21.52
N LEU A 518 -14.27 11.47 -20.21
CA LEU A 518 -15.35 11.98 -19.37
C LEU A 518 -15.77 13.39 -19.79
N VAL A 519 -14.81 14.26 -20.13
CA VAL A 519 -15.09 15.59 -20.69
C VAL A 519 -15.77 15.47 -22.06
N ALA A 520 -15.28 14.60 -22.94
CA ALA A 520 -15.88 14.37 -24.27
C ALA A 520 -17.33 13.86 -24.19
N TRP A 521 -17.68 13.10 -23.15
CA TRP A 521 -19.05 12.64 -22.89
C TRP A 521 -19.92 13.62 -22.10
N GLY A 522 -19.38 14.78 -21.72
CA GLY A 522 -20.10 15.77 -20.91
C GLY A 522 -20.36 15.34 -19.47
N LEU A 523 -19.63 14.35 -18.96
CA LEU A 523 -19.73 13.86 -17.57
C LEU A 523 -18.84 14.65 -16.61
N LEU A 524 -17.79 15.30 -17.13
CA LEU A 524 -16.89 16.15 -16.37
C LEU A 524 -16.72 17.50 -17.07
N ASP A 525 -16.92 18.59 -16.34
CA ASP A 525 -16.72 19.93 -16.87
C ASP A 525 -15.24 20.29 -17.03
N GLU A 526 -14.90 21.09 -18.04
CA GLU A 526 -13.52 21.51 -18.31
C GLU A 526 -12.91 22.29 -17.13
N SER A 527 -13.71 23.08 -16.40
CA SER A 527 -13.24 23.84 -15.24
C SER A 527 -12.66 22.95 -14.14
N ARG A 528 -13.22 21.75 -13.97
CA ARG A 528 -12.72 20.71 -13.05
C ARG A 528 -11.65 19.84 -13.68
N GLY A 529 -11.73 19.59 -14.99
CA GLY A 529 -10.79 18.74 -15.72
C GLY A 529 -9.39 19.34 -15.86
N TRP A 530 -9.29 20.64 -16.16
CA TRP A 530 -8.00 21.30 -16.41
C TRP A 530 -7.05 21.33 -15.21
N PRO A 531 -7.47 21.70 -13.98
CA PRO A 531 -6.60 21.66 -12.81
C PRO A 531 -6.01 20.26 -12.57
N LEU A 532 -6.84 19.22 -12.64
CA LEU A 532 -6.42 17.83 -12.48
C LEU A 532 -5.39 17.43 -13.55
N LEU A 533 -5.66 17.73 -14.82
CA LEU A 533 -4.80 17.37 -15.94
C LEU A 533 -3.44 18.10 -15.87
N LEU A 534 -3.43 19.39 -15.54
CA LEU A 534 -2.21 20.20 -15.40
C LEU A 534 -1.35 19.74 -14.21
N LEU A 535 -1.96 19.46 -13.06
CA LEU A 535 -1.24 18.91 -11.91
C LEU A 535 -0.72 17.49 -12.19
N ASN A 536 -1.43 16.69 -12.98
CA ASN A 536 -0.94 15.39 -13.44
C ASN A 536 0.27 15.51 -14.37
N ALA A 537 0.26 16.53 -15.24
CA ALA A 537 1.39 16.85 -16.09
C ALA A 537 2.61 17.28 -15.26
N GLN A 538 2.41 18.04 -14.19
CA GLN A 538 3.50 18.36 -13.27
C GLN A 538 4.02 17.13 -12.55
N ARG A 539 3.14 16.22 -12.09
CA ARG A 539 3.54 14.91 -11.56
C ARG A 539 4.44 14.16 -12.53
N VAL A 540 4.08 14.11 -13.81
CA VAL A 540 4.90 13.44 -14.83
C VAL A 540 6.23 14.18 -15.02
N GLN A 541 6.24 15.50 -15.04
CA GLN A 541 7.48 16.28 -15.16
C GLN A 541 8.42 16.06 -13.97
N ASP A 542 7.88 15.95 -12.75
CA ASP A 542 8.66 15.76 -11.51
C ASP A 542 9.27 14.35 -11.40
N CYS A 543 8.65 13.33 -12.03
CA CYS A 543 8.99 11.92 -11.81
C CYS A 543 9.74 11.24 -12.97
N PHE A 544 9.80 11.90 -14.14
CA PHE A 544 10.38 11.34 -15.37
C PHE A 544 11.31 12.36 -16.05
N ASN A 545 12.29 11.86 -16.79
CA ASN A 545 13.32 12.70 -17.40
C ASN A 545 12.94 13.25 -18.78
N ASP A 546 12.16 12.47 -19.53
CA ASP A 546 11.67 12.82 -20.86
C ASP A 546 10.45 11.96 -21.25
N TRP A 547 9.94 12.19 -22.46
CA TRP A 547 8.81 11.44 -23.02
C TRP A 547 9.11 9.95 -23.21
N LEU A 548 10.35 9.60 -23.57
CA LEU A 548 10.75 8.21 -23.79
C LEU A 548 10.75 7.44 -22.46
N ASP A 549 11.30 8.05 -21.41
CA ASP A 549 11.33 7.53 -20.06
C ASP A 549 9.92 7.38 -19.48
N PHE A 550 9.07 8.41 -19.59
CA PHE A 550 7.67 8.35 -19.17
C PHE A 550 6.88 7.25 -19.91
N GLY A 551 6.97 7.21 -21.24
CA GLY A 551 6.26 6.22 -22.05
C GLY A 551 6.72 4.78 -21.78
N SER A 552 8.03 4.57 -21.67
CA SER A 552 8.60 3.27 -21.33
C SER A 552 8.17 2.81 -19.95
N ALA A 553 8.21 3.71 -18.95
CA ALA A 553 7.75 3.42 -17.60
C ALA A 553 6.25 3.11 -17.55
N ALA A 554 5.43 3.85 -18.30
CA ALA A 554 3.99 3.60 -18.39
C ALA A 554 3.68 2.26 -19.07
N ALA A 555 4.42 1.88 -20.12
CA ALA A 555 4.27 0.59 -20.79
C ALA A 555 4.62 -0.57 -19.85
N ARG A 556 5.74 -0.48 -19.13
CA ARG A 556 6.12 -1.44 -18.09
C ARG A 556 5.12 -1.47 -16.94
N GLY A 557 4.63 -0.31 -16.50
CA GLY A 557 3.63 -0.20 -15.45
C GLY A 557 2.32 -0.87 -15.82
N HIS A 558 1.89 -0.72 -17.07
CA HIS A 558 0.74 -1.43 -17.60
C HIS A 558 0.99 -2.95 -17.65
N ALA A 559 2.19 -3.38 -18.03
CA ALA A 559 2.58 -4.80 -18.00
C ALA A 559 2.54 -5.37 -16.57
N THR A 560 3.11 -4.65 -15.59
CA THR A 560 3.05 -5.00 -14.17
C THR A 560 1.61 -5.06 -13.68
N TRP A 561 0.80 -4.04 -13.99
CA TRP A 561 -0.61 -3.99 -13.63
C TRP A 561 -1.39 -5.19 -14.21
N LEU A 562 -1.20 -5.50 -15.50
CA LEU A 562 -1.79 -6.67 -16.14
C LEU A 562 -1.31 -7.96 -15.47
N GLN A 563 -0.02 -8.09 -15.18
CA GLN A 563 0.52 -9.27 -14.51
C GLN A 563 -0.12 -9.51 -13.13
N TRP A 564 -0.42 -8.43 -12.41
CA TRP A 564 -1.02 -8.48 -11.08
C TRP A 564 -2.54 -8.72 -11.12
N ASN A 565 -3.23 -8.17 -12.11
CA ASN A 565 -4.71 -8.15 -12.16
C ASN A 565 -5.33 -9.15 -13.17
N ASP A 566 -4.62 -9.49 -14.24
CA ASP A 566 -5.03 -10.45 -15.27
C ASP A 566 -3.84 -11.25 -15.86
N PRO A 567 -3.33 -12.25 -15.12
CA PRO A 567 -2.24 -13.10 -15.56
C PRO A 567 -2.46 -13.92 -16.86
N GLN A 568 -3.64 -13.88 -17.50
CA GLN A 568 -3.86 -14.48 -18.84
C GLN A 568 -3.50 -13.55 -19.99
N VAL A 569 -3.32 -12.26 -19.73
CA VAL A 569 -3.10 -11.26 -20.76
C VAL A 569 -1.69 -11.37 -21.35
N ARG A 570 -1.60 -11.95 -22.56
CA ARG A 570 -0.38 -11.94 -23.40
C ARG A 570 0.01 -10.53 -23.90
N HIS A 571 -0.75 -9.49 -23.54
CA HIS A 571 -0.66 -8.13 -24.12
C HIS A 571 0.32 -7.17 -23.41
N ALA A 572 1.11 -7.63 -22.44
CA ALA A 572 2.20 -6.84 -21.85
C ALA A 572 3.18 -6.35 -22.94
N LYS A 573 3.70 -7.28 -23.75
CA LYS A 573 4.54 -6.97 -24.92
C LYS A 573 3.84 -6.09 -25.94
N ALA A 574 2.51 -6.21 -26.10
CA ALA A 574 1.77 -5.39 -27.05
C ALA A 574 1.74 -3.91 -26.65
N THR A 575 1.85 -3.58 -25.36
CA THR A 575 1.88 -2.18 -24.91
C THR A 575 3.25 -1.55 -25.12
N GLU A 576 4.33 -2.29 -24.87
CA GLU A 576 5.69 -1.83 -25.19
C GLU A 576 5.94 -1.75 -26.71
N VAL A 577 5.34 -2.66 -27.48
CA VAL A 577 5.34 -2.57 -28.96
C VAL A 577 4.54 -1.37 -29.41
N ALA A 578 3.30 -1.19 -28.94
CA ALA A 578 2.50 -0.02 -29.29
C ALA A 578 3.17 1.31 -28.90
N PHE A 579 3.88 1.33 -27.77
CA PHE A 579 4.70 2.48 -27.39
C PHE A 579 5.83 2.74 -28.39
N ARG A 580 6.56 1.71 -28.81
CA ARG A 580 7.59 1.83 -29.85
C ARG A 580 7.01 2.32 -31.17
N ASP A 581 5.90 1.74 -31.62
CA ASP A 581 5.24 2.14 -32.86
C ASP A 581 4.80 3.62 -32.82
N PHE A 582 4.18 4.03 -31.72
CA PHE A 582 3.80 5.44 -31.48
C PHE A 582 5.03 6.36 -31.41
N HIS A 583 6.09 5.95 -30.73
CA HIS A 583 7.30 6.74 -30.60
C HIS A 583 8.01 6.88 -31.94
N ASP A 584 8.06 5.83 -32.76
CA ASP A 584 8.75 5.82 -34.05
C ASP A 584 7.96 6.54 -35.14
N GLU A 585 6.66 6.72 -34.97
CA GLU A 585 5.81 7.44 -35.92
C GLU A 585 6.37 8.84 -36.26
N PHE A 586 6.43 9.15 -37.56
CA PHE A 586 6.95 10.42 -38.08
C PHE A 586 6.17 11.64 -37.57
N GLY A 587 4.87 11.44 -37.29
CA GLY A 587 3.95 12.46 -36.77
C GLY A 587 3.76 12.44 -35.25
N CYS A 588 4.57 11.69 -34.49
CA CYS A 588 4.42 11.57 -33.04
C CYS A 588 4.43 12.95 -32.35
N VAL A 589 3.40 13.23 -31.55
CA VAL A 589 3.25 14.52 -30.87
C VAL A 589 4.34 14.77 -29.83
N TRP A 590 4.87 13.71 -29.20
CA TRP A 590 5.96 13.80 -28.23
C TRP A 590 7.30 14.22 -28.88
N LYS A 591 7.48 14.00 -30.19
CA LYS A 591 8.64 14.53 -30.93
C LYS A 591 8.54 16.03 -31.19
N ARG A 592 7.32 16.60 -31.16
CA ARG A 592 7.07 18.03 -31.44
C ARG A 592 6.97 18.90 -30.19
N LEU A 593 6.75 18.29 -29.03
CA LEU A 593 6.66 18.97 -27.74
C LEU A 593 7.91 18.65 -26.93
N HIS A 594 8.76 19.65 -26.68
CA HIS A 594 9.96 19.41 -25.88
C HIS A 594 9.58 19.17 -24.43
N TRP A 595 10.31 18.26 -23.77
CA TRP A 595 10.05 17.95 -22.36
C TRP A 595 10.12 19.17 -21.45
N SER A 596 11.13 20.03 -21.68
CA SER A 596 11.38 21.28 -20.95
C SER A 596 10.29 22.36 -21.13
N ASP A 597 9.32 22.12 -22.01
CA ASP A 597 8.29 23.10 -22.33
C ASP A 597 7.22 23.24 -21.24
N PHE A 598 7.26 22.36 -20.24
CA PHE A 598 6.29 22.31 -19.17
C PHE A 598 6.97 22.40 -17.81
N ASN A 599 6.58 23.37 -17.00
CA ASN A 599 6.93 23.45 -15.58
C ASN A 599 5.95 24.39 -14.86
N LEU A 600 5.17 23.86 -13.92
CA LEU A 600 4.25 24.60 -13.06
C LEU A 600 4.76 24.77 -11.63
N ALA A 601 5.88 24.17 -11.26
CA ALA A 601 6.35 24.11 -9.87
C ALA A 601 6.50 25.49 -9.23
N GLN A 602 7.10 26.44 -9.96
CA GLN A 602 7.29 27.83 -9.51
C GLN A 602 5.97 28.58 -9.30
N ALA A 603 4.96 28.18 -10.06
CA ALA A 603 3.71 28.90 -10.17
C ALA A 603 2.72 28.49 -9.05
N VAL A 604 2.75 27.21 -8.67
CA VAL A 604 1.86 26.63 -7.67
C VAL A 604 2.37 26.84 -6.24
N ALA A 605 3.69 26.93 -6.03
CA ALA A 605 4.28 27.03 -4.69
C ALA A 605 3.75 28.22 -3.85
N PRO A 606 3.65 29.48 -4.37
CA PRO A 606 3.13 30.60 -3.59
C PRO A 606 1.64 30.50 -3.27
N LEU A 607 0.86 29.81 -4.12
CA LEU A 607 -0.59 29.62 -3.95
C LEU A 607 -0.88 28.58 -2.86
N ALA A 608 -0.12 27.49 -2.86
CA ALA A 608 -0.25 26.42 -1.89
C ALA A 608 0.05 26.92 -0.45
N MET A 609 1.04 27.81 -0.28
CA MET A 609 1.35 28.41 1.02
C MET A 609 0.22 29.27 1.60
N ARG A 610 -0.58 29.94 0.76
CA ARG A 610 -1.72 30.78 1.21
C ARG A 610 -2.94 29.97 1.63
N ALA A 611 -3.04 28.70 1.20
CA ALA A 611 -4.16 27.83 1.55
C ALA A 611 -4.00 27.16 2.93
N ASN A 612 -2.77 27.12 3.46
CA ASN A 612 -2.43 26.56 4.77
C ASN A 612 -2.42 27.61 5.92
N GLY A 613 -2.77 28.87 5.63
CA GLY A 613 -2.70 30.00 6.57
C GLY A 613 -4.05 30.50 7.07
#